data_AF-A0A914KIP6-F1
#
_entry.id   AF-A0A914KIP6-F1
#
_cell.length_a   1.000
_cell.length_b   1.000
_cell.length_c   1.000
_cell.angle_alpha   90.00
_cell.angle_beta   90.00
_cell.angle_gamma   90.00
#
_symmetry.space_group_name_H-M   'P 1'
#
loop_
_entity.id
_entity.type
_entity.pdbx_description
1 polymer ?
#
loop_
_entity_poly.entity_id
_entity_poly.type
_entity_poly.pdbx_seq_one_letter_code
_entity_poly.pdbx_strand_id
1 'polypeptide(L)'
;MLFKLPTESLLDFLKFLDYFNLSVLQQVNSQLFSFIQQYREELALKEFSHLEIISENDVRLSNFRRAVDVVNEVEDRYGSGIYDVELNEEQRKKLICAVETQIPLYLSEVLPDMSQANDVDSFLIFISRKDVDSVQQPQLCLELPYYPETISDLLYIRFWLFQLSQCYFDSINFSCAVFNPSIVQLLFCHFTEGVDLLGPVLDFRNRCPVLMGLWIYLGDLNSSAIQYHAGNVWLNTGSFVNENAEEHQHTLTFVEKYLKVYKKLNLRVHAHFDGLLNFLLFSGWKIKQVVFPYGPGNLNVDLHNLLVYHAEMSKNCLQIIPKICFDNTNDFPWPDLCTKTKIVEEGNVDGGLYFTKYKVENRYYSSVYFLIKICHLFGAQEFKSFEIERIKC
;
A
#
# COMPACT_ATOMS: atom_id res chain seq x y z
N MET A 1 13.17 -29.77 13.16
CA MET A 1 13.81 -30.63 12.15
C MET A 1 14.84 -29.84 11.33
N LEU A 2 14.48 -28.65 10.83
CA LEU A 2 15.37 -27.73 10.08
C LEU A 2 16.72 -27.44 10.76
N PHE A 3 16.78 -27.21 12.08
CA PHE A 3 18.03 -26.90 12.80
C PHE A 3 19.05 -28.02 12.93
N LYS A 4 18.71 -29.23 12.46
CA LYS A 4 19.66 -30.36 12.41
C LYS A 4 20.32 -30.51 11.04
N LEU A 5 19.91 -29.70 10.06
CA LEU A 5 20.52 -29.72 8.74
C LEU A 5 21.90 -29.04 8.79
N PRO A 6 22.87 -29.54 8.02
CA PRO A 6 24.09 -28.80 7.73
C PRO A 6 23.77 -27.42 7.17
N THR A 7 24.65 -26.45 7.41
CA THR A 7 24.52 -25.06 6.94
C THR A 7 24.20 -24.99 5.45
N GLU A 8 24.92 -25.74 4.60
CA GLU A 8 24.69 -25.72 3.15
C GLU A 8 23.29 -26.23 2.79
N SER A 9 22.86 -27.35 3.40
CA SER A 9 21.52 -27.91 3.15
C SER A 9 20.39 -27.02 3.64
N LEU A 10 20.59 -26.32 4.76
CA LEU A 10 19.64 -25.32 5.25
C LEU A 10 19.59 -24.12 4.32
N LEU A 11 20.75 -23.63 3.86
CA LEU A 11 20.84 -22.52 2.92
C LEU A 11 20.18 -22.86 1.58
N ASP A 12 20.46 -24.04 1.02
CA ASP A 12 19.82 -24.52 -0.20
C ASP A 12 18.31 -24.62 -0.03
N PHE A 13 17.83 -25.17 1.11
CA PHE A 13 16.40 -25.19 1.43
C PHE A 13 15.80 -23.77 1.45
N LEU A 14 16.48 -22.82 2.08
CA LEU A 14 16.02 -21.44 2.20
C LEU A 14 16.04 -20.69 0.85
N LYS A 15 16.94 -21.04 -0.08
CA LYS A 15 16.96 -20.50 -1.45
C LYS A 15 15.69 -20.85 -2.25
N PHE A 16 14.95 -21.89 -1.87
CA PHE A 16 13.66 -22.23 -2.47
C PHE A 16 12.47 -21.46 -1.88
N LEU A 17 12.70 -20.62 -0.87
CA LEU A 17 11.65 -19.84 -0.23
C LEU A 17 11.60 -18.42 -0.81
N ASP A 18 10.38 -17.93 -1.04
CA ASP A 18 10.15 -16.54 -1.42
C ASP A 18 10.45 -15.57 -0.26
N TYR A 19 10.57 -14.27 -0.56
CA TYR A 19 10.85 -13.23 0.43
C TYR A 19 9.88 -13.30 1.62
N PHE A 20 8.59 -13.51 1.36
CA PHE A 20 7.57 -13.58 2.40
C PHE A 20 7.84 -14.75 3.36
N ASN A 21 8.03 -15.96 2.84
CA ASN A 21 8.34 -17.15 3.63
C ASN A 21 9.63 -16.97 4.43
N LEU A 22 10.66 -16.38 3.83
CA LEU A 22 11.90 -16.03 4.54
C LEU A 22 11.63 -15.03 5.68
N SER A 23 10.81 -14.01 5.46
CA SER A 23 10.45 -13.02 6.50
C SER A 23 9.63 -13.63 7.65
N VAL A 24 8.74 -14.58 7.33
CA VAL A 24 7.95 -15.30 8.35
C VAL A 24 8.90 -16.17 9.19
N LEU A 25 9.82 -16.90 8.54
CA LEU A 25 10.81 -17.71 9.26
C LEU A 25 11.70 -16.87 10.17
N GLN A 26 12.08 -15.66 9.73
CA GLN A 26 12.79 -14.67 10.54
C GLN A 26 12.00 -14.28 11.81
N GLN A 27 10.69 -14.06 11.70
CA GLN A 27 9.86 -13.63 12.83
C GLN A 27 9.57 -14.75 13.84
N VAL A 28 9.48 -15.99 13.36
CA VAL A 28 9.06 -17.13 14.19
C VAL A 28 10.24 -17.73 14.97
N ASN A 29 11.48 -17.51 14.53
CA ASN A 29 12.64 -18.12 15.16
C ASN A 29 13.92 -17.27 15.08
N SER A 30 14.50 -16.94 16.24
CA SER A 30 15.70 -16.09 16.35
C SER A 30 16.98 -16.72 15.77
N GLN A 31 17.08 -18.06 15.72
CA GLN A 31 18.20 -18.74 15.08
C GLN A 31 18.09 -18.68 13.56
N LEU A 32 16.89 -18.89 13.00
CA LEU A 32 16.66 -18.68 11.57
C LEU A 32 16.81 -17.21 11.19
N PHE A 33 16.39 -16.28 12.03
CA PHE A 33 16.66 -14.86 11.84
C PHE A 33 18.16 -14.60 11.66
N SER A 34 18.96 -15.05 12.63
CA SER A 34 20.41 -14.85 12.60
C SER A 34 21.05 -15.51 11.38
N PHE A 35 20.59 -16.71 11.02
CA PHE A 35 21.05 -17.45 9.84
C PHE A 35 20.70 -16.73 8.53
N ILE A 36 19.44 -16.34 8.34
CA ILE A 36 18.97 -15.64 7.15
C ILE A 36 19.68 -14.28 7.02
N GLN A 37 19.93 -13.58 8.12
CA GLN A 37 20.71 -12.33 8.10
C GLN A 37 22.17 -12.57 7.70
N GLN A 38 22.78 -13.65 8.19
CA GLN A 38 24.16 -14.02 7.81
C GLN A 38 24.29 -14.33 6.32
N TYR A 39 23.28 -14.98 5.72
CA TYR A 39 23.30 -15.42 4.32
C TYR A 39 22.38 -14.59 3.42
N ARG A 40 22.07 -13.35 3.81
CA ARG A 40 21.07 -12.51 3.14
C ARG A 40 21.37 -12.27 1.65
N GLU A 41 22.64 -12.13 1.29
CA GLU A 41 23.08 -11.92 -0.10
C GLU A 41 22.94 -13.18 -0.97
N GLU A 42 22.98 -14.36 -0.36
CA GLU A 42 22.82 -15.64 -1.04
C GLU A 42 21.36 -16.09 -1.15
N LEU A 43 20.50 -15.55 -0.29
CA LEU A 43 19.07 -15.75 -0.32
C LEU A 43 18.45 -14.74 -1.28
N ALA A 44 17.33 -15.07 -1.93
CA ALA A 44 16.66 -14.21 -2.91
C ALA A 44 15.99 -12.96 -2.28
N LEU A 45 16.51 -12.47 -1.16
CA LEU A 45 16.09 -11.26 -0.46
C LEU A 45 16.67 -10.03 -1.16
N LYS A 46 16.22 -9.77 -2.39
CA LYS A 46 16.55 -8.52 -3.07
C LYS A 46 15.72 -7.40 -2.47
N GLU A 47 16.38 -6.53 -1.73
CA GLU A 47 15.76 -5.35 -1.15
C GLU A 47 16.05 -4.11 -1.97
N PHE A 48 14.99 -3.35 -2.22
CA PHE A 48 14.99 -2.12 -2.97
C PHE A 48 14.36 -1.02 -2.13
N SER A 49 14.82 0.21 -2.33
CA SER A 49 14.28 1.37 -1.64
C SER A 49 12.96 1.83 -2.26
N HIS A 50 12.83 1.73 -3.59
CA HIS A 50 11.70 2.28 -4.31
C HIS A 50 11.35 1.48 -5.57
N LEU A 51 10.06 1.37 -5.87
CA LEU A 51 9.54 0.96 -7.19
C LEU A 51 8.55 2.03 -7.67
N GLU A 52 8.67 2.43 -8.93
CA GLU A 52 7.80 3.42 -9.57
C GLU A 52 7.42 2.97 -10.98
N ILE A 53 6.15 3.15 -11.36
CA ILE A 53 5.68 2.95 -12.74
C ILE A 53 5.39 4.32 -13.36
N ILE A 54 6.09 4.64 -14.44
CA ILE A 54 6.01 5.93 -15.13
C ILE A 54 5.66 5.70 -16.59
N SER A 55 4.84 6.57 -17.18
CA SER A 55 4.62 6.58 -18.63
C SER A 55 5.90 7.01 -19.34
N GLU A 56 6.22 6.39 -20.48
CA GLU A 56 7.35 6.78 -21.32
C GLU A 56 7.31 8.29 -21.71
N ASN A 57 6.12 8.87 -21.82
CA ASN A 57 5.93 10.28 -22.15
C ASN A 57 6.18 11.24 -20.98
N ASP A 58 6.16 10.75 -19.73
CA ASP A 58 6.44 11.54 -18.51
C ASP A 58 7.94 11.51 -18.15
N VAL A 59 8.78 11.02 -19.06
CA VAL A 59 10.20 10.81 -18.78
C VAL A 59 10.91 12.16 -18.65
N ARG A 60 11.24 12.50 -17.41
CA ARG A 60 12.39 13.33 -17.05
C ARG A 60 13.65 12.68 -17.67
N LEU A 61 13.94 13.00 -18.93
CA LEU A 61 14.99 12.45 -19.83
C LEU A 61 16.38 12.26 -19.20
N SER A 62 16.67 12.93 -18.08
CA SER A 62 17.92 12.77 -17.33
C SER A 62 18.06 11.44 -16.60
N ASN A 63 16.95 10.80 -16.19
CA ASN A 63 17.00 9.56 -15.40
C ASN A 63 17.09 8.32 -16.29
N PHE A 64 16.38 8.31 -17.43
CA PHE A 64 16.39 7.18 -18.38
C PHE A 64 17.78 6.90 -18.96
N ARG A 65 18.54 7.95 -19.34
CA ARG A 65 19.92 7.80 -19.85
C ARG A 65 20.89 7.19 -18.85
N ARG A 66 20.53 7.18 -17.58
CA ARG A 66 21.35 6.63 -16.50
C ARG A 66 20.83 5.28 -16.03
N ALA A 67 19.66 4.83 -16.46
CA ALA A 67 19.13 3.57 -15.95
C ALA A 67 19.85 2.38 -16.60
N VAL A 68 20.11 1.34 -15.80
CA VAL A 68 20.56 0.05 -16.32
C VAL A 68 19.33 -0.72 -16.75
N ASP A 69 19.30 -1.13 -18.01
CA ASP A 69 18.33 -2.10 -18.49
C ASP A 69 18.57 -3.44 -17.79
N VAL A 70 17.64 -3.81 -16.90
CA VAL A 70 17.72 -5.05 -16.11
C VAL A 70 17.65 -6.27 -17.01
N VAL A 71 16.97 -6.15 -18.15
CA VAL A 71 16.76 -7.25 -19.10
C VAL A 71 18.08 -7.69 -19.68
N ASN A 72 18.85 -6.73 -20.22
CA ASN A 72 20.17 -7.00 -20.76
C ASN A 72 21.10 -7.61 -19.70
N GLU A 73 21.09 -7.10 -18.45
CA GLU A 73 21.93 -7.65 -17.37
C GLU A 73 21.59 -9.13 -17.08
N VAL A 74 20.31 -9.48 -17.13
CA VAL A 74 19.85 -10.84 -16.87
C VAL A 74 20.09 -11.76 -18.08
N GLU A 75 19.80 -11.31 -19.29
CA GLU A 75 20.01 -12.09 -20.51
C GLU A 75 21.49 -12.33 -20.82
N ASP A 76 22.36 -11.35 -20.55
CA ASP A 76 23.81 -11.52 -20.68
C ASP A 76 24.33 -12.62 -19.74
N ARG A 77 23.71 -12.78 -18.58
CA ARG A 77 24.14 -13.75 -17.56
C ARG A 77 23.53 -15.14 -17.76
N TYR A 78 22.26 -15.22 -18.15
CA TYR A 78 21.50 -16.47 -18.14
C TYR A 78 20.98 -16.90 -19.52
N GLY A 79 21.15 -16.07 -20.54
CA GLY A 79 20.60 -16.26 -21.89
C GLY A 79 19.13 -15.84 -22.00
N SER A 80 18.66 -15.65 -23.24
CA SER A 80 17.29 -15.21 -23.55
C SER A 80 16.22 -16.29 -23.40
N GLY A 81 16.61 -17.56 -23.24
CA GLY A 81 15.68 -18.69 -23.08
C GLY A 81 15.09 -18.84 -21.67
N ILE A 82 15.40 -17.94 -20.74
CA ILE A 82 14.94 -18.02 -19.34
C ILE A 82 13.42 -17.82 -19.19
N TYR A 83 12.76 -17.33 -20.23
CA TYR A 83 11.32 -17.10 -20.26
C TYR A 83 10.54 -18.26 -20.92
N ASP A 84 11.24 -19.30 -21.43
CA ASP A 84 10.62 -20.44 -22.09
C ASP A 84 9.93 -21.35 -21.06
N VAL A 85 8.63 -21.10 -20.87
CA VAL A 85 7.76 -21.93 -20.04
C VAL A 85 6.97 -22.86 -20.93
N GLU A 86 7.06 -24.17 -20.66
CA GLU A 86 6.20 -25.15 -21.34
C GLU A 86 4.73 -24.88 -20.98
N LEU A 87 3.95 -24.51 -21.99
CA LEU A 87 2.51 -24.27 -21.87
C LEU A 87 1.74 -25.51 -22.28
N ASN A 88 0.76 -25.90 -21.47
CA ASN A 88 -0.24 -26.87 -21.92
C ASN A 88 -1.23 -26.24 -22.92
N GLU A 89 -1.99 -27.09 -23.62
CA GLU A 89 -2.94 -26.65 -24.65
C GLU A 89 -4.00 -25.67 -24.12
N GLU A 90 -4.45 -25.83 -22.88
CA GLU A 90 -5.44 -24.94 -22.29
C GLU A 90 -4.85 -23.55 -21.98
N GLN A 91 -3.67 -23.51 -21.37
CA GLN A 91 -2.93 -22.29 -21.09
C GLN A 91 -2.63 -21.54 -22.37
N ARG A 92 -2.12 -22.23 -23.40
CA ARG A 92 -1.83 -21.65 -24.72
C ARG A 92 -3.07 -20.99 -25.33
N LYS A 93 -4.23 -21.66 -25.31
CA LYS A 93 -5.49 -21.09 -25.82
C LYS A 93 -5.91 -19.82 -25.07
N LYS A 94 -5.76 -19.78 -23.75
CA LYS A 94 -6.08 -18.59 -22.94
C LYS A 94 -5.15 -17.42 -23.25
N LEU A 95 -3.83 -17.67 -23.38
CA LEU A 95 -2.87 -16.63 -23.73
C LEU A 95 -3.12 -16.08 -25.15
N ILE A 96 -3.45 -16.95 -26.12
CA ILE A 96 -3.85 -16.52 -27.47
C ILE A 96 -5.07 -15.60 -27.41
N CYS A 97 -6.11 -16.01 -26.66
CA CYS A 97 -7.30 -15.19 -26.48
C CYS A 97 -6.97 -13.82 -25.85
N ALA A 98 -6.06 -13.76 -24.88
CA ALA A 98 -5.64 -12.49 -24.26
C ALA A 98 -4.92 -11.55 -25.24
N VAL A 99 -4.07 -12.09 -26.12
CA VAL A 99 -3.41 -11.32 -27.20
C VAL A 99 -4.44 -10.84 -28.22
N GLU A 100 -5.32 -11.72 -28.69
CA GLU A 100 -6.35 -11.39 -29.69
C GLU A 100 -7.36 -10.35 -29.17
N THR A 101 -7.65 -10.36 -27.87
CA THR A 101 -8.53 -9.38 -27.21
C THR A 101 -7.80 -8.10 -26.80
N GLN A 102 -6.48 -8.02 -27.01
CA GLN A 102 -5.63 -6.88 -26.67
C GLN A 102 -5.85 -6.39 -25.23
N ILE A 103 -5.82 -7.31 -24.27
CA ILE A 103 -5.91 -6.92 -22.85
C ILE A 103 -4.65 -6.12 -22.49
N PRO A 104 -4.75 -4.83 -22.08
CA PRO A 104 -3.58 -4.04 -21.76
C PRO A 104 -2.90 -4.56 -20.50
N LEU A 105 -1.56 -4.44 -20.43
CA LEU A 105 -0.77 -4.75 -19.24
C LEU A 105 -0.99 -3.75 -18.13
N TYR A 106 -1.30 -2.49 -18.44
CA TYR A 106 -1.48 -1.43 -17.45
C TYR A 106 -2.86 -0.80 -17.53
N LEU A 107 -3.29 -0.24 -16.40
CA LEU A 107 -4.42 0.68 -16.28
C LEU A 107 -3.85 2.03 -15.85
N SER A 108 -4.22 3.10 -16.56
CA SER A 108 -3.71 4.44 -16.31
C SER A 108 -4.82 5.49 -16.41
N GLU A 109 -4.88 6.39 -15.44
CA GLU A 109 -5.82 7.54 -15.40
C GLU A 109 -5.45 8.64 -16.40
N VAL A 110 -4.21 8.64 -16.93
CA VAL A 110 -3.69 9.72 -17.79
C VAL A 110 -4.06 9.51 -19.26
N LEU A 111 -4.53 8.30 -19.62
CA LEU A 111 -4.83 7.93 -21.00
C LEU A 111 -6.21 8.33 -21.58
N PRO A 112 -7.28 8.69 -20.81
CA PRO A 112 -8.63 8.78 -21.39
C PRO A 112 -8.86 9.96 -22.35
N ASP A 113 -8.03 11.02 -22.30
CA ASP A 113 -8.14 12.17 -23.23
C ASP A 113 -7.17 12.13 -24.42
N MET A 114 -6.27 11.14 -24.46
CA MET A 114 -5.39 10.92 -25.60
C MET A 114 -6.17 10.16 -26.68
N SER A 115 -7.02 10.84 -27.44
CA SER A 115 -7.64 10.30 -28.66
C SER A 115 -6.64 9.94 -29.78
N GLN A 116 -5.34 9.91 -29.44
CA GLN A 116 -4.24 9.31 -30.19
C GLN A 116 -3.54 8.27 -29.31
N ALA A 117 -4.30 7.36 -28.70
CA ALA A 117 -3.83 6.24 -27.87
C ALA A 117 -2.84 5.27 -28.57
N ASN A 118 -2.39 5.60 -29.79
CA ASN A 118 -1.36 4.89 -30.53
C ASN A 118 0.07 5.32 -30.15
N ASP A 119 0.26 6.33 -29.29
CA ASP A 119 1.60 6.89 -28.98
C ASP A 119 2.14 6.49 -27.60
N VAL A 120 1.48 5.61 -26.85
CA VAL A 120 2.04 5.05 -25.60
C VAL A 120 2.31 3.56 -25.81
N ASP A 121 3.50 3.29 -26.34
CA ASP A 121 3.92 1.93 -26.66
C ASP A 121 4.32 1.15 -25.38
N SER A 122 4.85 1.84 -24.37
CA SER A 122 5.38 1.21 -23.16
C SER A 122 5.18 2.00 -21.87
N PHE A 123 5.29 1.29 -20.75
CA PHE A 123 5.51 1.90 -19.43
C PHE A 123 6.84 1.41 -18.88
N LEU A 124 7.51 2.30 -18.15
CA LEU A 124 8.79 2.04 -17.53
C LEU A 124 8.62 1.79 -16.04
N ILE A 125 9.18 0.68 -15.57
CA ILE A 125 9.24 0.34 -14.15
C ILE A 125 10.64 0.67 -13.66
N PHE A 126 10.75 1.72 -12.84
CA PHE A 126 12.00 2.11 -12.20
C PHE A 126 12.13 1.46 -10.83
N ILE A 127 13.28 0.87 -10.57
CA ILE A 127 13.61 0.16 -9.34
C ILE A 127 14.89 0.77 -8.76
N SER A 128 14.81 1.27 -7.53
CA SER A 128 15.93 1.90 -6.82
C SER A 128 16.51 0.94 -5.78
N ARG A 129 17.83 0.75 -5.78
CA ARG A 129 18.52 -0.14 -4.83
C ARG A 129 18.54 0.46 -3.42
N LYS A 130 18.43 -0.40 -2.39
CA LYS A 130 18.65 -0.05 -0.99
C LYS A 130 20.18 0.01 -0.75
N ASP A 131 20.67 0.89 0.10
CA ASP A 131 22.11 0.99 0.48
C ASP A 131 23.06 1.79 -0.42
N VAL A 132 22.55 2.71 -1.25
CA VAL A 132 23.45 3.63 -1.98
C VAL A 132 23.03 5.08 -1.79
N ASP A 133 23.75 5.79 -0.92
CA ASP A 133 23.55 7.20 -0.50
C ASP A 133 23.70 8.26 -1.63
N SER A 134 23.50 7.91 -2.89
CA SER A 134 23.81 8.83 -3.99
C SER A 134 22.65 9.02 -4.96
N VAL A 135 22.29 10.29 -5.16
CA VAL A 135 21.50 10.88 -6.26
C VAL A 135 22.08 10.53 -7.66
N GLN A 136 23.08 9.64 -7.76
CA GLN A 136 23.92 9.46 -8.94
C GLN A 136 24.01 8.02 -9.44
N GLN A 137 23.51 7.02 -8.73
CA GLN A 137 23.57 5.64 -9.23
C GLN A 137 22.44 5.32 -10.21
N PRO A 138 22.74 4.42 -11.16
CA PRO A 138 21.79 4.05 -12.19
C PRO A 138 20.61 3.31 -11.56
N GLN A 139 19.40 3.81 -11.78
CA GLN A 139 18.19 3.06 -11.45
C GLN A 139 18.12 1.84 -12.34
N LEU A 140 17.54 0.76 -11.84
CA LEU A 140 17.17 -0.37 -12.67
C LEU A 140 15.90 0.02 -13.43
N CYS A 141 15.90 -0.14 -14.75
CA CYS A 141 14.73 0.10 -15.59
C CYS A 141 14.29 -1.23 -16.21
N LEU A 142 13.00 -1.51 -16.08
CA LEU A 142 12.33 -2.61 -16.76
C LEU A 142 11.25 -2.00 -17.65
N GLU A 143 11.42 -2.16 -18.95
CA GLU A 143 10.46 -1.76 -19.96
C GLU A 143 9.56 -2.95 -20.29
N LEU A 144 8.25 -2.78 -20.14
CA LEU A 144 7.26 -3.77 -20.55
C LEU A 144 6.23 -3.13 -21.49
N PRO A 145 5.76 -3.86 -22.52
CA PRO A 145 4.82 -3.32 -23.49
C PRO A 145 3.46 -3.02 -22.84
N TYR A 146 2.78 -1.98 -23.32
CA TYR A 146 1.43 -1.68 -22.86
C TYR A 146 0.42 -2.71 -23.37
N TYR A 147 0.50 -3.10 -24.64
CA TYR A 147 -0.26 -4.21 -25.21
C TYR A 147 0.70 -5.34 -25.60
N PRO A 148 0.65 -6.51 -24.94
CA PRO A 148 1.43 -7.65 -25.39
C PRO A 148 0.89 -8.16 -26.74
N GLU A 149 1.76 -8.23 -27.73
CA GLU A 149 1.40 -8.62 -29.11
C GLU A 149 1.57 -10.11 -29.36
N THR A 150 2.38 -10.78 -28.55
CA THR A 150 2.71 -12.19 -28.71
C THR A 150 2.59 -12.96 -27.40
N ILE A 151 2.49 -14.29 -27.51
CA ILE A 151 2.58 -15.18 -26.34
C ILE A 151 3.94 -15.02 -25.64
N SER A 152 5.00 -14.78 -26.41
CA SER A 152 6.34 -14.55 -25.88
C SER A 152 6.37 -13.31 -24.97
N ASP A 153 5.70 -12.22 -25.36
CA ASP A 153 5.58 -11.03 -24.52
C ASP A 153 4.87 -11.33 -23.20
N LEU A 154 3.79 -12.11 -23.24
CA LEU A 154 3.07 -12.52 -22.03
C LEU A 154 3.94 -13.38 -21.10
N LEU A 155 4.76 -14.28 -21.64
CA LEU A 155 5.70 -15.09 -20.85
C LEU A 155 6.83 -14.25 -20.26
N TYR A 156 7.35 -13.31 -21.03
CA TYR A 156 8.34 -12.33 -20.61
C TYR A 156 7.79 -11.44 -19.47
N ILE A 157 6.59 -10.89 -19.62
CA ILE A 157 5.89 -10.13 -18.57
C ILE A 157 5.70 -10.99 -17.32
N ARG A 158 5.20 -12.23 -17.48
CA ARG A 158 4.98 -13.15 -16.36
C ARG A 158 6.27 -13.38 -15.57
N PHE A 159 7.37 -13.61 -16.26
CA PHE A 159 8.66 -13.80 -15.61
C PHE A 159 9.05 -12.58 -14.78
N TRP A 160 8.99 -11.38 -15.35
CA TRP A 160 9.40 -10.17 -14.63
C TRP A 160 8.47 -9.82 -13.47
N LEU A 161 7.15 -9.96 -13.65
CA LEU A 161 6.20 -9.83 -12.55
C LEU A 161 6.48 -10.84 -11.44
N PHE A 162 6.88 -12.08 -11.80
CA PHE A 162 7.32 -13.06 -10.83
C PHE A 162 8.59 -12.60 -10.12
N GLN A 163 9.62 -12.13 -10.83
CA GLN A 163 10.84 -11.61 -10.20
C GLN A 163 10.56 -10.45 -9.25
N LEU A 164 9.74 -9.47 -9.67
CA LEU A 164 9.32 -8.36 -8.81
C LEU A 164 8.55 -8.85 -7.59
N SER A 165 7.77 -9.93 -7.72
CA SER A 165 7.05 -10.52 -6.59
C SER A 165 7.96 -11.11 -5.51
N GLN A 166 9.18 -11.49 -5.88
CA GLN A 166 10.21 -12.02 -4.99
C GLN A 166 11.03 -10.91 -4.30
N CYS A 167 10.76 -9.65 -4.61
CA CYS A 167 11.52 -8.52 -4.10
C CYS A 167 10.78 -7.79 -2.96
N TYR A 168 11.55 -7.09 -2.11
CA TYR A 168 11.02 -6.19 -1.09
C TYR A 168 11.31 -4.74 -1.44
N PHE A 169 10.32 -3.88 -1.22
CA PHE A 169 10.40 -2.45 -1.52
C PHE A 169 10.02 -1.64 -0.27
N ASP A 170 10.88 -0.70 0.15
CA ASP A 170 10.56 0.21 1.27
C ASP A 170 9.39 1.15 0.91
N SER A 171 9.28 1.49 -0.37
CA SER A 171 8.19 2.29 -0.93
C SER A 171 7.83 1.88 -2.37
N ILE A 172 6.55 1.99 -2.71
CA ILE A 172 6.04 1.74 -4.06
C ILE A 172 5.13 2.91 -4.46
N ASN A 173 5.34 3.46 -5.66
CA ASN A 173 4.55 4.53 -6.23
C ASN A 173 3.88 4.09 -7.55
N PHE A 174 2.55 4.22 -7.59
CA PHE A 174 1.71 3.91 -8.74
C PHE A 174 1.01 5.16 -9.29
N SER A 175 1.69 6.31 -9.28
CA SER A 175 1.06 7.60 -9.63
C SER A 175 0.61 7.70 -11.09
N CYS A 176 1.25 6.96 -12.01
CA CYS A 176 0.96 7.07 -13.44
C CYS A 176 0.16 5.87 -13.97
N ALA A 177 0.44 4.67 -13.46
CA ALA A 177 -0.23 3.44 -13.86
C ALA A 177 -0.11 2.35 -12.80
N VAL A 178 -1.02 1.38 -12.89
CA VAL A 178 -0.94 0.09 -12.22
C VAL A 178 -1.02 -1.02 -13.25
N PHE A 179 -0.58 -2.24 -12.93
CA PHE A 179 -0.84 -3.36 -13.84
C PHE A 179 -2.34 -3.72 -13.86
N ASN A 180 -2.79 -4.19 -15.02
CA ASN A 180 -4.14 -4.66 -15.23
C ASN A 180 -4.31 -6.00 -14.51
N PRO A 181 -5.19 -6.07 -13.51
CA PRO A 181 -5.34 -7.26 -12.71
C PRO A 181 -5.90 -8.45 -13.51
N SER A 182 -6.67 -8.20 -14.57
CA SER A 182 -7.17 -9.26 -15.47
C SER A 182 -6.02 -9.98 -16.15
N ILE A 183 -5.00 -9.24 -16.62
CA ILE A 183 -3.82 -9.85 -17.23
C ILE A 183 -2.98 -10.57 -16.18
N VAL A 184 -2.78 -9.97 -15.00
CA VAL A 184 -2.02 -10.61 -13.91
C VAL A 184 -2.69 -11.91 -13.48
N GLN A 185 -4.02 -11.92 -13.34
CA GLN A 185 -4.76 -13.13 -13.01
C GLN A 185 -4.57 -14.21 -14.08
N LEU A 186 -4.65 -13.83 -15.36
CA LEU A 186 -4.44 -14.73 -16.48
C LEU A 186 -3.01 -15.34 -16.49
N LEU A 187 -1.99 -14.55 -16.15
CA LEU A 187 -0.59 -14.98 -16.10
C LEU A 187 -0.26 -15.90 -14.91
N PHE A 188 -1.03 -15.86 -13.82
CA PHE A 188 -0.68 -16.57 -12.57
C PHE A 188 -1.71 -17.58 -12.05
N CYS A 189 -3.00 -17.50 -12.40
CA CYS A 189 -4.04 -18.36 -11.78
C CYS A 189 -4.08 -19.82 -12.25
N HIS A 190 -3.39 -20.20 -13.33
CA HIS A 190 -3.54 -21.55 -13.94
C HIS A 190 -2.24 -22.33 -14.13
N PHE A 191 -1.13 -21.87 -13.54
CA PHE A 191 0.16 -22.57 -13.61
C PHE A 191 0.39 -23.58 -12.46
N THR A 192 -0.64 -23.86 -11.65
CA THR A 192 -0.53 -24.72 -10.45
C THR A 192 -1.00 -26.16 -10.65
N GLU A 193 -1.48 -26.55 -11.84
CA GLU A 193 -1.81 -27.95 -12.11
C GLU A 193 -0.53 -28.72 -12.44
N GLY A 194 0.18 -29.20 -11.41
CA GLY A 194 1.37 -30.04 -11.58
C GLY A 194 2.37 -30.03 -10.40
N VAL A 195 2.21 -29.16 -9.42
CA VAL A 195 2.98 -29.20 -8.17
C VAL A 195 1.98 -29.40 -7.03
N ASP A 196 2.01 -30.57 -6.39
CA ASP A 196 1.26 -30.92 -5.18
C ASP A 196 1.74 -30.10 -3.96
N LEU A 197 1.54 -28.80 -4.02
CA LEU A 197 1.56 -27.86 -2.91
C LEU A 197 0.30 -27.03 -3.05
N LEU A 198 -0.82 -27.53 -2.54
CA LEU A 198 -2.18 -26.97 -2.59
C LEU A 198 -2.36 -25.61 -1.85
N GLY A 199 -1.34 -24.75 -1.82
CA GLY A 199 -1.38 -23.42 -1.20
C GLY A 199 -1.31 -22.17 -2.10
N PRO A 200 -0.94 -22.15 -3.40
CA PRO A 200 -0.23 -20.99 -3.91
C PRO A 200 -1.16 -19.89 -4.40
N VAL A 201 -2.40 -20.16 -4.84
CA VAL A 201 -3.27 -19.14 -5.45
C VAL A 201 -3.95 -18.24 -4.40
N LEU A 202 -4.26 -18.77 -3.22
CA LEU A 202 -4.77 -17.98 -2.08
C LEU A 202 -3.63 -17.29 -1.32
N ASP A 203 -2.41 -17.79 -1.44
CA ASP A 203 -1.23 -17.29 -0.73
C ASP A 203 -0.42 -16.28 -1.58
N PHE A 204 -0.43 -16.38 -2.92
CA PHE A 204 0.10 -15.36 -3.86
C PHE A 204 -0.49 -13.96 -3.62
N ARG A 205 -1.76 -13.90 -3.18
CA ARG A 205 -2.52 -12.67 -2.89
C ARG A 205 -2.00 -11.89 -1.69
N ASN A 206 -1.28 -12.55 -0.78
CA ASN A 206 -0.75 -11.98 0.46
C ASN A 206 0.79 -11.86 0.48
N ARG A 207 1.47 -12.37 -0.56
CA ARG A 207 2.93 -12.60 -0.56
C ARG A 207 3.79 -11.46 -1.09
N CYS A 208 3.23 -10.48 -1.81
CA CYS A 208 4.02 -9.38 -2.35
C CYS A 208 3.27 -8.04 -2.28
N PRO A 209 3.87 -6.96 -1.72
CA PRO A 209 3.29 -5.62 -1.73
C PRO A 209 2.98 -5.07 -3.14
N VAL A 210 3.77 -5.45 -4.16
CA VAL A 210 3.55 -5.05 -5.57
C VAL A 210 2.28 -5.71 -6.11
N LEU A 211 2.14 -7.03 -5.94
CA LEU A 211 0.93 -7.77 -6.34
C LEU A 211 -0.27 -7.42 -5.45
N MET A 212 -0.04 -7.07 -4.19
CA MET A 212 -1.11 -6.62 -3.30
C MET A 212 -1.61 -5.23 -3.70
N GLY A 213 -0.73 -4.26 -3.98
CA GLY A 213 -1.10 -2.95 -4.54
C GLY A 213 -1.88 -3.07 -5.85
N LEU A 214 -1.50 -4.04 -6.68
CA LEU A 214 -2.21 -4.48 -7.88
C LEU A 214 -3.65 -4.95 -7.66
N TRP A 215 -3.85 -5.82 -6.66
CA TRP A 215 -5.19 -6.32 -6.29
C TRP A 215 -6.05 -5.27 -5.59
N ILE A 216 -5.45 -4.14 -5.23
CA ILE A 216 -6.10 -3.06 -4.49
C ILE A 216 -6.66 -2.01 -5.44
N TYR A 217 -6.05 -1.88 -6.63
CA TYR A 217 -6.59 -1.11 -7.75
C TYR A 217 -7.72 -1.81 -8.53
N LEU A 218 -8.00 -3.09 -8.23
CA LEU A 218 -9.18 -3.83 -8.72
C LEU A 218 -10.53 -3.25 -8.27
N GLY A 219 -10.52 -2.21 -7.42
CA GLY A 219 -11.71 -1.63 -6.81
C GLY A 219 -12.44 -0.58 -7.65
N ASP A 220 -11.76 0.24 -8.44
CA ASP A 220 -12.32 1.05 -9.54
C ASP A 220 -11.28 2.06 -10.07
N LEU A 221 -11.47 2.45 -11.34
CA LEU A 221 -10.53 3.17 -12.20
C LEU A 221 -10.50 4.70 -12.05
N ASN A 222 -11.15 5.28 -11.03
CA ASN A 222 -11.22 6.73 -10.88
C ASN A 222 -10.72 7.20 -9.50
N SER A 223 -9.48 7.68 -9.47
CA SER A 223 -8.91 8.61 -8.50
C SER A 223 -8.70 8.07 -7.07
N SER A 224 -7.70 7.21 -6.87
CA SER A 224 -7.03 7.14 -5.56
C SER A 224 -5.62 6.55 -5.63
N ALA A 225 -4.60 7.37 -5.37
CA ALA A 225 -3.22 6.89 -5.30
C ALA A 225 -2.97 6.19 -3.95
N ILE A 226 -2.76 4.87 -3.97
CA ILE A 226 -2.43 4.12 -2.76
C ILE A 226 -0.91 3.99 -2.67
N GLN A 227 -0.31 4.58 -1.62
CA GLN A 227 1.14 4.49 -1.38
C GLN A 227 1.42 3.54 -0.22
N TYR A 228 2.45 2.71 -0.37
CA TYR A 228 2.95 1.83 0.68
C TYR A 228 4.27 2.39 1.22
N HIS A 229 4.39 2.51 2.54
CA HIS A 229 5.65 2.93 3.16
C HIS A 229 5.83 2.30 4.56
N ALA A 230 6.85 1.46 4.74
CA ALA A 230 7.25 0.92 6.04
C ALA A 230 6.11 0.31 6.89
N GLY A 231 5.28 -0.55 6.29
CA GLY A 231 4.12 -1.19 6.96
C GLY A 231 2.91 -0.26 7.17
N ASN A 232 2.94 0.94 6.60
CA ASN A 232 1.83 1.86 6.54
C ASN A 232 1.27 1.88 5.11
N VAL A 233 -0.06 1.83 5.01
CA VAL A 233 -0.76 2.17 3.76
C VAL A 233 -1.26 3.59 3.88
N TRP A 234 -1.05 4.33 2.81
CA TRP A 234 -1.51 5.68 2.59
C TRP A 234 -2.55 5.60 1.49
N LEU A 235 -3.82 5.69 1.87
CA LEU A 235 -4.90 5.85 0.92
C LEU A 235 -4.96 7.34 0.57
N ASN A 236 -4.59 7.75 -0.66
CA ASN A 236 -4.90 9.08 -1.15
C ASN A 236 -6.28 9.03 -1.80
N THR A 237 -7.29 9.61 -1.17
CA THR A 237 -8.65 9.48 -1.67
C THR A 237 -9.01 10.40 -2.82
N GLY A 238 -8.05 11.16 -3.36
CA GLY A 238 -8.33 12.15 -4.39
C GLY A 238 -9.41 13.15 -3.99
N SER A 239 -9.82 13.95 -4.97
CA SER A 239 -10.97 14.84 -4.88
C SER A 239 -12.22 14.02 -5.22
N PHE A 240 -12.91 13.47 -4.21
CA PHE A 240 -14.27 12.89 -4.30
C PHE A 240 -15.34 13.94 -4.70
N VAL A 241 -15.08 14.70 -5.76
CA VAL A 241 -15.96 15.79 -6.21
C VAL A 241 -17.07 15.26 -7.13
N ASN A 242 -16.96 14.01 -7.61
CA ASN A 242 -18.04 13.36 -8.33
C ASN A 242 -18.76 12.34 -7.44
N GLU A 243 -20.06 12.53 -7.27
CA GLU A 243 -20.99 11.82 -6.38
C GLU A 243 -21.25 10.35 -6.79
N ASN A 244 -20.24 9.57 -7.17
CA ASN A 244 -20.46 8.16 -7.47
C ASN A 244 -20.54 7.34 -6.17
N ALA A 245 -21.75 6.99 -5.76
CA ALA A 245 -22.00 6.17 -4.57
C ALA A 245 -21.38 4.76 -4.68
N GLU A 246 -21.15 4.27 -5.89
CA GLU A 246 -20.55 2.96 -6.16
C GLU A 246 -19.05 2.97 -5.84
N GLU A 247 -18.31 4.00 -6.27
CA GLU A 247 -16.89 4.20 -5.98
C GLU A 247 -16.63 4.33 -4.47
N HIS A 248 -17.52 5.03 -3.76
CA HIS A 248 -17.50 5.09 -2.30
C HIS A 248 -17.63 3.70 -1.68
N GLN A 249 -18.64 2.92 -2.09
CA GLN A 249 -18.88 1.60 -1.53
C GLN A 249 -17.73 0.62 -1.82
N HIS A 250 -17.10 0.73 -2.99
CA HIS A 250 -15.93 -0.08 -3.35
C HIS A 250 -14.70 0.28 -2.52
N THR A 251 -14.40 1.56 -2.35
CA THR A 251 -13.31 2.03 -1.48
C THR A 251 -13.51 1.55 -0.04
N LEU A 252 -14.74 1.66 0.49
CA LEU A 252 -15.07 1.15 1.82
C LEU A 252 -14.90 -0.37 1.92
N THR A 253 -15.37 -1.11 0.92
CA THR A 253 -15.22 -2.58 0.86
C THR A 253 -13.74 -2.99 0.80
N PHE A 254 -12.92 -2.23 0.06
CA PHE A 254 -11.48 -2.43 0.01
C PHE A 254 -10.85 -2.20 1.38
N VAL A 255 -11.10 -1.04 1.99
CA VAL A 255 -10.57 -0.70 3.30
C VAL A 255 -10.98 -1.79 4.31
N GLU A 256 -12.23 -2.26 4.29
CA GLU A 256 -12.67 -3.37 5.13
C GLU A 256 -11.93 -4.69 4.89
N LYS A 257 -11.67 -5.07 3.63
CA LYS A 257 -10.89 -6.28 3.29
C LYS A 257 -9.43 -6.14 3.75
N TYR A 258 -8.82 -5.00 3.50
CA TYR A 258 -7.44 -4.70 3.87
C TYR A 258 -7.25 -4.74 5.40
N LEU A 259 -8.19 -4.16 6.14
CA LEU A 259 -8.17 -4.12 7.60
C LEU A 259 -8.33 -5.48 8.27
N LYS A 260 -8.88 -6.48 7.57
CA LYS A 260 -8.83 -7.87 8.05
C LYS A 260 -7.40 -8.39 8.12
N VAL A 261 -6.52 -7.89 7.26
CA VAL A 261 -5.12 -8.31 7.15
C VAL A 261 -4.22 -7.41 8.01
N TYR A 262 -4.43 -6.09 7.97
CA TYR A 262 -3.56 -5.11 8.62
C TYR A 262 -4.28 -4.29 9.68
N LYS A 263 -3.65 -4.15 10.85
CA LYS A 263 -4.28 -3.52 12.03
C LYS A 263 -4.14 -2.00 12.08
N LYS A 264 -3.32 -1.37 11.22
CA LYS A 264 -3.04 0.08 11.20
C LYS A 264 -3.24 0.63 9.78
N LEU A 265 -3.89 1.78 9.67
CA LEU A 265 -4.18 2.46 8.40
C LEU A 265 -3.80 3.94 8.51
N ASN A 266 -3.12 4.49 7.50
CA ASN A 266 -2.85 5.93 7.43
C ASN A 266 -3.65 6.46 6.23
N LEU A 267 -4.43 7.52 6.45
CA LEU A 267 -5.35 8.03 5.43
C LEU A 267 -4.92 9.45 5.06
N ARG A 268 -4.68 9.69 3.77
CA ARG A 268 -4.59 11.04 3.21
C ARG A 268 -5.89 11.33 2.48
N VAL A 269 -6.71 12.17 3.08
CA VAL A 269 -8.04 12.45 2.55
C VAL A 269 -8.03 13.85 1.97
N HIS A 270 -8.37 13.96 0.69
CA HIS A 270 -8.29 15.21 -0.05
C HIS A 270 -9.67 15.86 -0.37
N ALA A 271 -10.82 15.18 -0.14
CA ALA A 271 -12.16 15.80 -0.20
C ALA A 271 -13.29 14.93 0.43
N HIS A 272 -14.50 15.53 0.55
CA HIS A 272 -15.83 15.08 1.03
C HIS A 272 -15.96 13.94 2.08
N PHE A 273 -16.72 14.25 3.15
CA PHE A 273 -16.64 13.55 4.43
C PHE A 273 -17.65 12.43 4.67
N ASP A 274 -18.81 12.42 4.03
CA ASP A 274 -19.93 11.60 4.54
C ASP A 274 -19.62 10.10 4.51
N GLY A 275 -19.02 9.61 3.42
CA GLY A 275 -18.60 8.21 3.31
C GLY A 275 -17.49 7.85 4.29
N LEU A 276 -16.47 8.69 4.41
CA LEU A 276 -15.35 8.47 5.32
C LEU A 276 -15.81 8.52 6.78
N LEU A 277 -16.54 9.57 7.18
CA LEU A 277 -17.07 9.73 8.53
C LEU A 277 -17.95 8.54 8.90
N ASN A 278 -18.87 8.13 8.02
CA ASN A 278 -19.66 6.92 8.23
C ASN A 278 -18.77 5.71 8.47
N PHE A 279 -17.71 5.55 7.69
CA PHE A 279 -16.75 4.48 7.90
C PHE A 279 -16.01 4.57 9.25
N LEU A 280 -15.47 5.74 9.61
CA LEU A 280 -14.77 5.96 10.88
C LEU A 280 -15.70 5.71 12.08
N LEU A 281 -17.00 6.02 11.95
CA LEU A 281 -17.99 5.93 13.03
C LEU A 281 -18.64 4.54 13.16
N PHE A 282 -18.90 3.85 12.05
CA PHE A 282 -19.71 2.62 12.04
C PHE A 282 -18.91 1.34 11.75
N SER A 283 -17.83 1.42 10.98
CA SER A 283 -16.94 0.27 10.67
C SER A 283 -15.56 0.38 11.33
N GLY A 284 -15.30 1.50 11.99
CA GLY A 284 -14.02 1.90 12.53
C GLY A 284 -13.41 0.99 13.59
N TRP A 285 -14.23 0.30 14.38
CA TRP A 285 -13.78 -0.54 15.49
C TRP A 285 -12.84 -1.69 15.08
N LYS A 286 -12.82 -2.05 13.80
CA LYS A 286 -11.91 -3.06 13.22
C LYS A 286 -10.48 -2.52 13.05
N ILE A 287 -10.30 -1.20 13.07
CA ILE A 287 -9.02 -0.52 12.86
C ILE A 287 -8.42 -0.21 14.22
N LYS A 288 -7.12 -0.45 14.44
CA LYS A 288 -6.47 -0.02 15.70
C LYS A 288 -6.31 1.49 15.77
N GLN A 289 -5.89 2.08 14.66
CA GLN A 289 -5.56 3.50 14.55
C GLN A 289 -5.71 4.02 13.13
N VAL A 290 -6.21 5.24 12.99
CA VAL A 290 -6.13 6.05 11.76
C VAL A 290 -5.32 7.32 12.02
N VAL A 291 -4.44 7.66 11.09
CA VAL A 291 -3.63 8.90 11.13
C VAL A 291 -3.92 9.72 9.88
N PHE A 292 -4.19 11.00 10.07
CA PHE A 292 -4.37 12.05 9.06
C PHE A 292 -3.13 12.96 9.07
N PRO A 293 -2.17 12.74 8.15
CA PRO A 293 -0.81 13.29 8.27
C PRO A 293 -0.63 14.72 7.71
N TYR A 294 -1.62 15.27 7.03
CA TYR A 294 -1.66 16.66 6.54
C TYR A 294 -3.13 17.05 6.36
N GLY A 295 -3.61 18.07 7.06
CA GLY A 295 -5.00 18.52 6.94
C GLY A 295 -5.17 19.64 5.90
N PRO A 296 -5.96 19.47 4.82
CA PRO A 296 -6.28 20.58 3.94
C PRO A 296 -7.36 21.48 4.59
N GLY A 297 -6.96 22.66 5.07
CA GLY A 297 -7.85 23.80 5.35
C GLY A 297 -9.11 23.54 6.21
N ASN A 298 -10.07 24.46 6.10
CA ASN A 298 -11.33 24.54 6.87
C ASN A 298 -12.14 23.22 6.92
N LEU A 299 -11.93 22.30 5.98
CA LEU A 299 -12.65 21.03 5.88
C LEU A 299 -12.44 20.12 7.10
N ASN A 300 -11.29 20.16 7.76
CA ASN A 300 -11.05 19.31 8.93
C ASN A 300 -11.69 19.82 10.24
N VAL A 301 -12.18 21.07 10.24
CA VAL A 301 -12.84 21.67 11.41
C VAL A 301 -14.10 20.89 11.76
N ASP A 302 -14.92 20.66 10.74
CA ASP A 302 -16.19 19.94 10.92
C ASP A 302 -15.93 18.48 11.31
N LEU A 303 -14.90 17.84 10.75
CA LEU A 303 -14.62 16.43 11.04
C LEU A 303 -14.24 16.20 12.51
N HIS A 304 -13.30 16.97 13.08
CA HIS A 304 -12.92 16.73 14.47
C HIS A 304 -14.06 17.07 15.43
N ASN A 305 -14.84 18.12 15.15
CA ASN A 305 -16.03 18.47 15.93
C ASN A 305 -17.09 17.35 15.87
N LEU A 306 -17.32 16.78 14.69
CA LEU A 306 -18.21 15.62 14.53
C LEU A 306 -17.67 14.39 15.29
N LEU A 307 -16.36 14.15 15.28
CA LEU A 307 -15.75 13.06 16.06
C LEU A 307 -15.95 13.26 17.56
N VAL A 308 -15.73 14.47 18.09
CA VAL A 308 -15.99 14.82 19.49
C VAL A 308 -17.47 14.64 19.83
N TYR A 309 -18.35 15.17 18.97
CA TYR A 309 -19.80 15.04 19.13
C TYR A 309 -20.21 13.56 19.18
N HIS A 310 -19.74 12.73 18.25
CA HIS A 310 -20.07 11.31 18.24
C HIS A 310 -19.43 10.53 19.41
N ALA A 311 -18.24 10.91 19.86
CA ALA A 311 -17.63 10.35 21.06
C ALA A 311 -18.50 10.58 22.30
N GLU A 312 -19.09 11.77 22.44
CA GLU A 312 -19.98 12.11 23.56
C GLU A 312 -21.41 11.58 23.38
N MET A 313 -21.98 11.73 22.20
CA MET A 313 -23.43 11.65 21.96
C MET A 313 -23.86 10.46 21.09
N SER A 314 -22.95 9.62 20.60
CA SER A 314 -23.33 8.44 19.80
C SER A 314 -23.70 7.26 20.69
N LYS A 315 -24.84 6.62 20.40
CA LYS A 315 -25.19 5.27 20.92
C LYS A 315 -24.33 4.16 20.30
N ASN A 316 -23.60 4.47 19.23
CA ASN A 316 -22.72 3.55 18.53
C ASN A 316 -21.24 3.91 18.77
N CYS A 317 -20.90 4.56 19.89
CA CYS A 317 -19.52 4.98 20.19
C CYS A 317 -18.51 3.81 20.26
N LEU A 318 -19.00 2.58 20.48
CA LEU A 318 -18.21 1.35 20.41
C LEU A 318 -17.81 0.94 18.98
N GLN A 319 -18.42 1.55 17.96
CA GLN A 319 -18.09 1.32 16.56
C GLN A 319 -17.06 2.34 16.02
N ILE A 320 -16.88 3.46 16.71
CA ILE A 320 -15.87 4.48 16.37
C ILE A 320 -14.47 3.85 16.44
N ILE A 321 -13.56 4.29 15.57
CA ILE A 321 -12.15 3.87 15.61
C ILE A 321 -11.56 4.13 17.01
N PRO A 322 -10.88 3.15 17.62
CA PRO A 322 -10.19 3.29 18.90
C PRO A 322 -9.23 4.46 19.00
N LYS A 323 -8.52 4.81 17.93
CA LYS A 323 -7.56 5.93 17.94
C LYS A 323 -7.54 6.66 16.59
N ILE A 324 -7.76 7.97 16.61
CA ILE A 324 -7.69 8.83 15.43
C ILE A 324 -6.71 9.96 15.74
N CYS A 325 -5.72 10.16 14.90
CA CYS A 325 -4.69 11.20 15.02
C CYS A 325 -4.74 12.13 13.81
N PHE A 326 -4.67 13.43 14.06
CA PHE A 326 -4.47 14.48 13.08
C PHE A 326 -3.14 15.13 13.40
N ASP A 327 -2.17 14.95 12.52
CA ASP A 327 -0.80 15.43 12.71
C ASP A 327 -0.52 16.63 11.79
N ASN A 328 0.37 17.51 12.26
CA ASN A 328 0.91 18.63 11.49
C ASN A 328 -0.17 19.56 10.92
N THR A 329 -1.16 19.89 11.76
CA THR A 329 -2.24 20.80 11.40
C THR A 329 -1.78 22.24 11.57
N ASN A 330 -1.73 23.01 10.50
CA ASN A 330 -1.67 24.46 10.63
C ASN A 330 -3.11 24.96 10.71
N ASP A 331 -3.37 25.82 11.70
CA ASP A 331 -4.54 26.69 11.75
C ASP A 331 -5.89 25.99 11.98
N PHE A 332 -5.92 24.91 12.78
CA PHE A 332 -7.18 24.32 13.19
C PHE A 332 -7.75 25.05 14.40
N PRO A 333 -9.03 25.47 14.36
CA PRO A 333 -9.69 26.07 15.50
C PRO A 333 -9.86 25.04 16.61
N TRP A 334 -9.98 25.51 17.84
CA TRP A 334 -10.28 24.64 18.98
C TRP A 334 -11.56 23.82 18.75
N PRO A 335 -11.56 22.52 19.09
CA PRO A 335 -12.76 21.71 18.99
C PRO A 335 -13.83 22.21 19.97
N ASP A 336 -15.09 22.07 19.60
CA ASP A 336 -16.23 22.35 20.45
C ASP A 336 -16.36 21.26 21.53
N LEU A 337 -15.62 21.46 22.63
CA LEU A 337 -15.67 20.59 23.80
C LEU A 337 -16.88 20.95 24.66
N CYS A 338 -17.72 19.96 24.97
CA CYS A 338 -18.87 20.16 25.85
C CYS A 338 -18.44 20.51 27.29
N THR A 339 -19.31 21.22 28.01
CA THR A 339 -19.13 21.61 29.43
C THR A 339 -18.82 20.45 30.39
N LYS A 340 -19.13 19.21 30.04
CA LYS A 340 -18.83 18.02 30.85
C LYS A 340 -17.41 17.50 30.66
N THR A 341 -16.67 18.05 29.70
CA THR A 341 -15.30 17.67 29.42
C THR A 341 -14.39 18.10 30.58
N LYS A 342 -13.57 17.18 31.08
CA LYS A 342 -12.64 17.45 32.18
C LYS A 342 -11.21 17.44 31.66
N ILE A 343 -10.44 18.47 31.98
CA ILE A 343 -8.99 18.44 31.81
C ILE A 343 -8.44 17.39 32.78
N VAL A 344 -7.65 16.46 32.27
CA VAL A 344 -7.03 15.39 33.06
C VAL A 344 -5.51 15.48 33.10
N GLU A 345 -4.91 16.16 32.13
CA GLU A 345 -3.46 16.30 32.04
C GLU A 345 -3.13 17.53 31.21
N GLU A 346 -2.14 18.28 31.65
CA GLU A 346 -1.55 19.39 30.89
C GLU A 346 -0.03 19.31 31.02
N GLY A 347 0.67 19.70 29.96
CA GLY A 347 2.12 19.68 29.98
C GLY A 347 2.76 20.42 28.83
N ASN A 348 4.08 20.56 28.94
CA ASN A 348 4.92 21.13 27.90
C ASN A 348 5.51 19.98 27.06
N VAL A 349 5.56 20.17 25.75
CA VAL A 349 6.22 19.32 24.77
C VAL A 349 7.41 20.09 24.22
N ASP A 350 8.51 19.38 23.92
CA ASP A 350 9.70 19.98 23.33
C ASP A 350 9.38 20.87 22.12
N GLY A 351 10.13 21.98 22.00
CA GLY A 351 9.93 22.96 20.93
C GLY A 351 8.87 24.04 21.23
N GLY A 352 8.48 24.21 22.49
CA GLY A 352 7.55 25.27 22.91
C GLY A 352 6.08 24.95 22.64
N LEU A 353 5.77 23.68 22.38
CA LEU A 353 4.43 23.16 22.25
C LEU A 353 3.87 22.83 23.64
N TYR A 354 2.56 22.98 23.79
CA TYR A 354 1.82 22.60 24.98
C TYR A 354 0.82 21.54 24.57
N PHE A 355 0.48 20.65 25.50
CA PHE A 355 -0.64 19.76 25.30
C PHE A 355 -1.64 19.89 26.45
N THR A 356 -2.92 19.80 26.09
CA THR A 356 -4.02 19.62 27.03
C THR A 356 -4.74 18.33 26.67
N LYS A 357 -4.93 17.49 27.68
CA LYS A 357 -5.64 16.23 27.57
C LYS A 357 -6.97 16.32 28.29
N TYR A 358 -8.01 15.97 27.57
CA TYR A 358 -9.39 16.02 28.01
C TYR A 358 -9.96 14.61 28.12
N LYS A 359 -10.78 14.39 29.13
CA LYS A 359 -11.63 13.20 29.25
C LYS A 359 -13.06 13.57 28.86
N VAL A 360 -13.58 12.88 27.86
CA VAL A 360 -14.97 12.98 27.39
C VAL A 360 -15.70 11.68 27.72
N GLU A 361 -16.69 11.74 28.60
CA GLU A 361 -17.53 10.59 28.95
C GLU A 361 -18.70 10.47 27.97
N ASN A 362 -18.95 9.26 27.46
CA ASN A 362 -20.09 9.06 26.57
C ASN A 362 -21.40 9.12 27.38
N ARG A 363 -22.40 9.83 26.85
CA ARG A 363 -23.69 10.06 27.52
C ARG A 363 -24.50 8.77 27.73
N TYR A 364 -24.36 7.80 26.84
CA TYR A 364 -25.14 6.57 26.84
C TYR A 364 -24.40 5.39 27.50
N TYR A 365 -23.07 5.42 27.54
CA TYR A 365 -22.25 4.35 28.13
C TYR A 365 -21.24 4.94 29.12
N SER A 366 -21.58 4.93 30.40
CA SER A 366 -20.72 5.46 31.47
C SER A 366 -19.37 4.74 31.62
N SER A 367 -19.26 3.51 31.11
CA SER A 367 -18.02 2.73 31.08
C SER A 367 -17.11 3.04 29.89
N VAL A 368 -17.57 3.87 28.94
CA VAL A 368 -16.81 4.26 27.75
C VAL A 368 -16.49 5.75 27.85
N TYR A 369 -15.21 6.08 27.75
CA TYR A 369 -14.77 7.46 27.63
C TYR A 369 -13.70 7.59 26.55
N PHE A 370 -13.51 8.81 26.10
CA PHE A 370 -12.51 9.17 25.11
C PHE A 370 -11.51 10.12 25.75
N LEU A 371 -10.24 9.93 25.44
CA LEU A 371 -9.16 10.86 25.73
C LEU A 371 -8.90 11.68 24.47
N ILE A 372 -9.10 12.99 24.58
CA ILE A 372 -8.76 13.93 23.52
C ILE A 372 -7.48 14.64 23.92
N LYS A 373 -6.41 14.48 23.15
CA LYS A 373 -5.15 15.20 23.35
C LYS A 373 -5.01 16.25 22.24
N ILE A 374 -4.87 17.50 22.64
CA ILE A 374 -4.67 18.63 21.73
C ILE A 374 -3.29 19.19 22.01
N CYS A 375 -2.45 19.31 20.99
CA CYS A 375 -1.17 20.00 21.10
C CYS A 375 -1.25 21.35 20.40
N HIS A 376 -0.81 22.42 21.04
CA HIS A 376 -0.93 23.80 20.54
C HIS A 376 0.28 24.65 20.94
N LEU A 377 0.42 25.83 20.33
CA LEU A 377 1.41 26.82 20.76
C LEU A 377 0.87 27.63 21.95
N PHE A 378 1.76 28.12 22.81
CA PHE A 378 1.36 28.96 23.95
C PHE A 378 0.63 30.21 23.47
N GLY A 379 -0.58 30.44 23.99
CA GLY A 379 -1.40 31.60 23.62
C GLY A 379 -2.01 31.55 22.22
N ALA A 380 -1.81 30.47 21.46
CA ALA A 380 -2.46 30.30 20.17
C ALA A 380 -3.93 29.87 20.34
N GLN A 381 -4.81 30.42 19.50
CA GLN A 381 -6.20 29.97 19.35
C GLN A 381 -6.32 28.77 18.39
N GLU A 382 -5.19 28.15 18.05
CA GLU A 382 -5.11 27.09 17.05
C GLU A 382 -4.23 25.95 17.56
N PHE A 383 -4.52 24.73 17.13
CA PHE A 383 -3.76 23.54 17.52
C PHE A 383 -2.95 22.95 16.35
N LYS A 384 -1.84 22.30 16.70
CA LYS A 384 -0.87 21.62 15.82
C LYS A 384 -1.12 20.13 15.65
N SER A 385 -1.76 19.50 16.62
CA SER A 385 -2.21 18.11 16.49
C SER A 385 -3.43 17.85 17.35
N PHE A 386 -4.30 16.95 16.88
CA PHE A 386 -5.47 16.47 17.60
C PHE A 386 -5.49 14.94 17.60
N GLU A 387 -5.61 14.35 18.77
CA GLU A 387 -5.73 12.91 18.93
C GLU A 387 -6.97 12.60 19.75
N ILE A 388 -7.81 11.67 19.27
CA ILE A 388 -8.93 11.12 20.03
C ILE A 388 -8.74 9.61 20.17
N GLU A 389 -8.72 9.14 21.42
CA GLU A 389 -8.52 7.74 21.77
C GLU A 389 -9.66 7.24 22.66
N ARG A 390 -10.36 6.19 22.22
CA ARG A 390 -11.37 5.51 23.00
C ARG A 390 -10.73 4.59 24.03
N ILE A 391 -11.06 4.83 25.30
CA ILE A 391 -10.68 3.96 26.40
C ILE A 391 -11.90 3.16 26.83
N LYS A 392 -11.75 1.83 26.78
CA LYS A 392 -12.73 0.90 27.30
C LYS A 392 -12.25 0.44 28.67
N CYS A 393 -12.99 0.79 29.72
CA CYS A 393 -12.78 0.24 31.06
C CYS A 393 -13.24 -1.21 31.15
#